data_AF-A0A226NJA6-F1
#
_entry.id   AF-A0A226NJA6-F1
#
_cell.length_a   1.000
_cell.length_b   1.000
_cell.length_c   1.000
_cell.angle_alpha   90.00
_cell.angle_beta   90.00
_cell.angle_gamma   90.00
#
_symmetry.space_group_name_H-M   'P 1'
#
loop_
_entity.id
_entity.type
_entity.pdbx_description
1 polymer ?
#
loop_
_entity_poly.entity_id
_entity_poly.type
_entity_poly.pdbx_seq_one_letter_code
_entity_poly.pdbx_strand_id
1 'polypeptide(L)'
;MSSEPAASASEQSPSSLHSSSSLHLPENRRTRDRSPSPMRGYLIPSPLPTRRTRTYSATVRASEGPIFKGVCKCFCRSKGHGFISPADGGPDIFVHISE
;
A
#
# COMPACT_ATOMS: atom_id res chain seq x y z
N MET A 1 34.11 -0.46 57.95
CA MET A 1 32.65 -0.47 58.15
C MET A 1 32.07 0.34 57.00
N SER A 2 31.37 -0.15 55.98
CA SER A 2 30.83 -1.47 55.59
C SER A 2 30.52 -1.35 54.08
N SER A 3 31.05 -2.24 53.23
CA SER A 3 30.31 -3.29 52.48
C SER A 3 29.34 -2.79 51.38
N GLU A 4 29.67 -3.16 50.14
CA GLU A 4 28.83 -3.20 48.92
C GLU A 4 27.67 -4.22 49.08
N PRO A 5 26.60 -4.21 48.23
CA PRO A 5 26.74 -4.93 46.96
C PRO A 5 25.92 -4.42 45.75
N ALA A 6 26.46 -4.73 44.57
CA ALA A 6 25.78 -4.82 43.29
C ALA A 6 24.55 -5.75 43.31
N ALA A 7 23.47 -5.34 42.66
CA ALA A 7 22.32 -6.20 42.34
C ALA A 7 22.18 -6.36 40.83
N SER A 8 22.55 -7.55 40.37
CA SER A 8 22.16 -8.16 39.11
C SER A 8 20.70 -8.61 39.20
N ALA A 9 19.88 -8.35 38.17
CA ALA A 9 18.59 -9.01 38.01
C ALA A 9 18.25 -9.16 36.52
N SER A 10 17.96 -10.40 36.18
CA SER A 10 17.95 -11.02 34.86
C SER A 10 16.68 -10.74 34.04
N GLU A 11 16.81 -11.07 32.75
CA GLU A 11 15.74 -11.29 31.77
C GLU A 11 14.49 -11.98 32.36
N GLN A 12 13.30 -11.57 31.91
CA GLN A 12 12.18 -12.48 31.69
C GLN A 12 11.11 -11.83 30.79
N SER A 13 11.09 -12.25 29.53
CA SER A 13 9.96 -12.07 28.61
C SER A 13 8.72 -12.80 29.14
N PRO A 14 7.51 -12.20 29.13
CA PRO A 14 6.30 -12.94 29.42
C PRO A 14 5.91 -13.78 28.19
N SER A 15 6.06 -15.11 28.33
CA SER A 15 5.53 -16.12 27.44
C SER A 15 4.00 -16.15 27.50
N SER A 16 3.32 -15.78 26.42
CA SER A 16 1.90 -16.06 26.23
C SER A 16 1.75 -17.25 25.28
N LEU A 17 1.37 -18.39 25.84
CA LEU A 17 1.11 -19.63 25.15
C LEU A 17 -0.19 -19.57 24.31
N HIS A 18 -0.19 -20.38 23.27
CA HIS A 18 -1.17 -20.55 22.20
C HIS A 18 -2.66 -20.56 22.62
N SER A 19 -3.49 -19.90 21.81
CA SER A 19 -4.88 -20.32 21.57
C SER A 19 -5.14 -20.33 20.07
N SER A 20 -4.81 -21.45 19.43
CA SER A 20 -5.23 -21.76 18.07
C SER A 20 -6.72 -22.09 18.09
N SER A 21 -7.58 -21.08 18.12
CA SER A 21 -8.99 -21.25 17.79
C SER A 21 -9.16 -20.97 16.29
N SER A 22 -9.21 -22.07 15.53
CA SER A 22 -9.45 -22.07 14.09
C SER A 22 -10.72 -21.29 13.76
N LEU A 23 -10.57 -20.11 13.15
CA LEU A 23 -11.67 -19.38 12.54
C LEU A 23 -12.19 -20.23 11.36
N HIS A 24 -13.24 -21.01 11.61
CA HIS A 24 -13.91 -21.80 10.59
C HIS A 24 -14.65 -20.87 9.62
N LEU A 25 -14.01 -20.56 8.49
CA LEU A 25 -14.64 -19.81 7.41
C LEU A 25 -15.59 -20.76 6.66
N PRO A 26 -16.87 -20.40 6.43
CA PRO A 26 -17.81 -21.30 5.78
C PRO A 26 -17.37 -21.66 4.34
N GLU A 27 -17.28 -22.97 4.11
CA GLU A 27 -16.85 -23.74 2.92
C GLU A 27 -17.69 -23.52 1.64
N ASN A 28 -18.38 -22.38 1.48
CA ASN A 28 -19.24 -22.20 0.31
C ASN A 28 -19.34 -20.75 -0.20
N ARG A 29 -18.18 -20.13 -0.44
CA ARG A 29 -18.14 -19.04 -1.42
C ARG A 29 -17.91 -19.64 -2.80
N ARG A 30 -19.01 -20.05 -3.44
CA ARG A 30 -19.08 -20.22 -4.90
C ARG A 30 -18.24 -19.11 -5.52
N THR A 31 -17.16 -19.49 -6.20
CA THR A 31 -16.30 -18.60 -6.96
C THR A 31 -17.17 -18.00 -8.05
N ARG A 32 -17.88 -16.93 -7.72
CA ARG A 32 -18.52 -16.10 -8.72
C ARG A 32 -17.39 -15.66 -9.60
N ASP A 33 -17.40 -16.14 -10.84
CA ASP A 33 -16.52 -15.74 -11.92
C ASP A 33 -16.71 -14.23 -12.10
N ARG A 34 -16.01 -13.48 -11.26
CA ARG A 34 -16.09 -12.02 -11.15
C ARG A 34 -15.06 -11.54 -12.14
N SER A 35 -15.58 -10.99 -13.23
CA SER A 35 -14.90 -10.29 -14.34
C SER A 35 -13.39 -10.02 -14.10
N PRO A 36 -12.52 -10.35 -15.06
CA PRO A 36 -11.07 -10.12 -14.98
C PRO A 36 -10.77 -8.63 -15.16
N SER A 37 -11.15 -7.82 -14.18
CA SER A 37 -10.72 -6.44 -14.11
C SER A 37 -9.27 -6.44 -13.62
N PRO A 38 -8.32 -5.80 -14.33
CA PRO A 38 -6.92 -5.68 -13.90
C PRO A 38 -6.74 -5.00 -12.54
N MET A 39 -7.83 -4.46 -11.98
CA MET A 39 -7.90 -3.68 -10.75
C MET A 39 -7.78 -4.49 -9.45
N ARG A 40 -7.68 -5.83 -9.49
CA ARG A 40 -7.77 -6.66 -8.26
C ARG A 40 -6.49 -6.71 -7.42
N GLY A 41 -5.35 -6.23 -7.94
CA GLY A 41 -4.07 -6.17 -7.21
C GLY A 41 -3.65 -4.77 -6.73
N TYR A 42 -4.29 -3.72 -7.24
CA TYR A 42 -3.97 -2.34 -6.88
C TYR A 42 -5.10 -1.82 -5.98
N LEU A 43 -4.95 -1.97 -4.66
CA LEU A 43 -5.75 -1.19 -3.72
C LEU A 43 -5.50 0.28 -4.06
N ILE A 44 -6.45 0.89 -4.75
CA ILE A 44 -6.45 2.31 -5.04
C ILE A 44 -6.38 3.02 -3.67
N PRO A 45 -5.26 3.69 -3.32
CA PRO A 45 -5.11 4.29 -2.00
C PRO A 45 -6.21 5.33 -1.83
N SER A 46 -7.04 5.16 -0.82
CA SER A 46 -8.05 6.16 -0.45
C SER A 46 -7.51 7.02 0.69
N PRO A 47 -7.50 8.36 0.57
CA PRO A 47 -7.91 9.14 -0.61
C PRO A 47 -6.81 9.17 -1.70
N LEU A 48 -7.24 9.03 -2.96
CA LEU A 48 -6.32 9.13 -4.09
C LEU A 48 -5.73 10.54 -4.17
N PRO A 49 -4.40 10.69 -4.22
CA PRO A 49 -3.79 11.98 -4.53
C PRO A 49 -4.28 12.46 -5.88
N THR A 50 -4.95 13.62 -5.88
CA THR A 50 -5.32 14.37 -7.07
C THR A 50 -4.74 15.77 -6.94
N ARG A 51 -4.64 16.51 -8.04
CA ARG A 51 -4.15 17.90 -8.05
C ARG A 51 -4.79 18.82 -6.99
N ARG A 52 -6.05 18.60 -6.63
CA ARG A 52 -6.76 19.41 -5.61
C ARG A 52 -6.58 18.89 -4.18
N THR A 53 -6.30 17.60 -4.02
CA THR A 53 -6.21 16.94 -2.71
C THR A 53 -4.76 16.71 -2.28
N ARG A 54 -3.79 16.87 -3.19
CA ARG A 54 -2.36 16.73 -2.89
C ARG A 54 -1.86 17.90 -2.05
N THR A 55 -1.03 17.62 -1.05
CA THR A 55 -0.41 18.66 -0.20
C THR A 55 0.61 19.49 -0.99
N TYR A 56 0.87 20.72 -0.52
CA TYR A 56 1.89 21.60 -1.11
C TYR A 56 3.27 20.91 -1.16
N SER A 57 3.72 20.33 -0.04
CA SER A 57 5.01 19.65 0.04
C SER A 57 5.12 18.44 -0.88
N ALA A 58 4.02 17.73 -1.14
CA ALA A 58 4.02 16.64 -2.10
C ALA A 58 4.13 17.14 -3.53
N THR A 59 3.51 18.28 -3.86
CA THR A 59 3.60 18.91 -5.19
C THR A 59 5.02 19.37 -5.48
N VAL A 60 5.63 20.11 -4.55
CA VAL A 60 7.02 20.62 -4.68
C VAL A 60 8.01 19.47 -4.91
N ARG A 61 7.94 18.41 -4.09
CA ARG A 61 8.83 17.24 -4.26
C ARG A 61 8.65 16.53 -5.59
N ALA A 62 7.44 16.49 -6.14
CA ALA A 62 7.23 15.89 -7.46
C ALA A 62 7.79 16.76 -8.59
N SER A 63 7.67 18.09 -8.50
CA SER A 63 8.23 18.99 -9.52
C SER A 63 9.75 19.04 -9.51
N GLU A 64 10.38 18.79 -8.36
CA GLU A 64 11.85 18.72 -8.23
C GLU A 64 12.42 17.35 -8.66
N GLY A 65 11.56 16.35 -8.84
CA GLY A 65 11.96 15.01 -9.23
C GLY A 65 12.36 14.89 -10.71
N PRO A 66 13.06 13.81 -11.07
CA PRO A 66 13.38 13.51 -12.47
C PRO A 66 12.11 13.23 -13.29
N ILE A 67 12.17 13.54 -14.59
CA ILE A 67 11.09 13.29 -15.54
C ILE A 67 11.28 11.92 -16.19
N PHE A 68 10.22 11.12 -16.18
CA PHE A 68 10.19 9.80 -16.82
C PHE A 68 9.24 9.78 -18.01
N LYS A 69 9.45 8.83 -18.92
CA LYS A 69 8.57 8.56 -20.06
C LYS A 69 7.88 7.21 -19.90
N GLY A 70 6.71 7.06 -20.51
CA GLY A 70 5.93 5.84 -20.49
C GLY A 70 4.79 5.88 -21.49
N VAL A 71 4.07 4.77 -21.61
CA VAL A 71 2.92 4.61 -22.50
C VAL A 71 1.65 4.52 -21.67
N CYS A 72 0.63 5.28 -22.05
CA CYS A 72 -0.70 5.16 -21.46
C CYS A 72 -1.28 3.77 -21.77
N LYS A 73 -1.33 2.90 -20.77
CA LYS A 73 -1.82 1.52 -20.89
C LYS A 73 -3.34 1.48 -21.00
N CYS A 74 -4.03 2.23 -20.15
CA CYS A 74 -5.47 2.37 -20.19
C CYS A 74 -5.88 3.70 -19.58
N PHE A 75 -6.91 4.33 -20.14
CA PHE A 75 -7.52 5.52 -19.57
C PHE A 75 -9.01 5.53 -19.88
N CYS A 76 -9.83 5.71 -18.84
CA CYS A 76 -11.28 5.80 -19.00
C CYS A 76 -11.73 7.19 -18.55
N ARG A 77 -12.08 8.05 -19.53
CA ARG A 77 -12.52 9.42 -19.25
C ARG A 77 -13.74 9.47 -18.33
N SER A 78 -14.71 8.58 -18.53
CA SER A 78 -15.91 8.50 -17.68
C SER A 78 -15.59 8.12 -16.23
N LYS A 79 -14.52 7.35 -15.99
CA LYS A 79 -14.05 7.00 -14.64
C LYS A 79 -13.03 8.00 -14.07
N GLY A 80 -12.47 8.88 -14.90
CA GLY A 80 -11.52 9.91 -14.51
C GLY A 80 -10.11 9.43 -14.17
N HIS A 81 -9.74 8.21 -14.55
CA HIS A 81 -8.41 7.67 -14.24
C HIS A 81 -7.93 6.60 -15.21
N GLY A 82 -6.66 6.24 -15.09
CA GLY A 82 -5.98 5.25 -15.90
C GLY A 82 -4.64 4.83 -15.31
N PHE A 83 -3.83 4.16 -16.13
CA PHE A 83 -2.48 3.71 -15.80
C PHE A 83 -1.49 3.97 -16.94
N ILE A 84 -0.25 4.28 -16.57
CA ILE A 84 0.89 4.45 -17.46
C ILE A 84 1.90 3.35 -17.17
N SER A 85 2.33 2.63 -18.20
CA SER A 85 3.45 1.70 -18.10
C SER A 85 4.76 2.47 -18.34
N PRO A 86 5.71 2.48 -17.39
CA PRO A 86 6.97 3.20 -17.56
C PRO A 86 7.82 2.59 -18.69
N ALA A 87 8.61 3.43 -19.38
CA ALA A 87 9.52 2.97 -20.42
C ALA A 87 10.66 2.10 -19.86
N ASP A 88 11.09 2.39 -18.63
CA ASP A 88 12.16 1.67 -17.92
C ASP A 88 11.65 0.35 -17.29
N GLY A 89 10.40 -0.03 -17.55
CA GLY A 89 9.72 -1.17 -16.95
C GLY A 89 9.23 -0.89 -15.53
N GLY A 90 8.95 -1.95 -14.77
CA GLY A 90 8.40 -1.84 -13.42
C GLY A 90 6.87 -1.78 -13.37
N PRO A 91 6.30 -1.46 -12.19
CA PRO A 91 4.86 -1.46 -11.99
C PRO A 91 4.16 -0.31 -12.71
N ASP A 92 2.92 -0.54 -13.11
CA ASP A 92 2.07 0.49 -13.72
C ASP A 92 1.81 1.64 -12.73
N ILE A 93 1.92 2.88 -13.22
CA ILE A 93 1.73 4.10 -12.44
C ILE A 93 0.30 4.59 -12.64
N PHE A 94 -0.41 4.85 -11.54
CA PHE A 94 -1.76 5.41 -11.58
C PHE A 94 -1.74 6.88 -12.04
N VAL A 95 -2.72 7.26 -12.87
CA VAL A 95 -2.94 8.65 -13.29
C VAL A 95 -4.41 9.03 -13.10
N HIS A 96 -4.64 10.22 -12.55
CA HIS A 96 -5.97 10.82 -12.42
C HIS A 96 -6.16 11.91 -13.48
N ILE A 97 -7.39 12.14 -13.94
CA ILE A 97 -7.74 13.13 -14.98
C ILE A 97 -7.38 14.58 -14.61
N SER A 98 -7.18 14.85 -13.33
CA SER A 98 -6.84 16.19 -12.84
C SER A 98 -5.34 16.46 -12.79
N GLU A 99 -4.51 15.41 -12.87
CA GLU A 99 -3.05 15.59 -12.98
C GLU A 99 -2.73 16.23 -14.33
#